data_AF-A0A7K3PT81-F1
#
_entry.id   AF-A0A7K3PT81-F1
#
_cell.length_a   1.000
_cell.length_b   1.000
_cell.length_c   1.000
_cell.angle_alpha   90.00
_cell.angle_beta   90.00
_cell.angle_gamma   90.00
#
_symmetry.space_group_name_H-M   'P 1'
#
loop_
_entity.id
_entity.type
_entity.pdbx_description
1 polymer ?
#
loop_
_entity_poly.entity_id
_entity_poly.type
_entity_poly.pdbx_seq_one_letter_code
_entity_poly.pdbx_strand_id
1 'polypeptide(L)' 'GATSVHLSAKTRATPRRAAGWVPLGAGGTSAADDTHFLTDGTVVAAARRALDAAARSEEVPGTPR' A
#
# COMPACT_ATOMS: atom_id res chain seq x y z
N GLY A 1 23.14 3.11 -0.12
CA GLY A 1 21.77 2.57 -0.07
C GLY A 1 20.77 3.59 -0.59
N ALA A 2 19.49 3.23 -0.71
CA ALA A 2 18.41 4.18 -1.01
C ALA A 2 18.02 4.97 0.25
N THR A 3 17.75 6.27 0.11
CA THR A 3 17.42 7.16 1.24
C THR A 3 15.92 7.24 1.54
N SER A 4 15.08 6.81 0.60
CA SER A 4 13.63 6.78 0.75
C SER A 4 13.03 5.69 -0.13
N VAL A 5 11.83 5.23 0.25
CA VAL A 5 11.06 4.22 -0.48
C VAL A 5 9.64 4.74 -0.67
N HIS A 6 9.14 4.68 -1.91
CA HIS A 6 7.74 4.90 -2.22
C HIS A 6 7.01 3.56 -2.30
N LEU A 7 5.91 3.41 -1.55
CA LEU A 7 5.14 2.18 -1.48
C LEU A 7 3.65 2.50 -1.66
N SER A 8 3.00 1.86 -2.63
CA SER A 8 1.57 2.07 -2.88
C SER A 8 0.69 1.43 -1.80
N ALA A 9 1.14 0.31 -1.20
CA ALA A 9 0.44 -0.48 -0.19
C ALA A 9 -1.06 -0.71 -0.52
N LYS A 10 -1.38 -0.86 -1.81
CA LYS A 10 -2.78 -0.96 -2.26
C LYS A 10 -3.33 -2.36 -2.01
N THR A 11 -4.49 -2.42 -1.38
CA THR A 11 -5.34 -3.62 -1.33
C THR A 11 -6.67 -3.33 -2.01
N ARG A 12 -7.24 -4.35 -2.65
CA ARG A 12 -8.53 -4.23 -3.33
C ARG A 12 -9.64 -4.17 -2.28
N ALA A 13 -10.45 -3.12 -2.32
CA ALA A 13 -11.60 -3.02 -1.43
C ALA A 13 -12.69 -4.01 -1.83
N THR A 14 -13.45 -4.50 -0.84
CA THR A 14 -14.69 -5.22 -1.12
C THR A 14 -15.68 -4.28 -1.82
N PRO A 15 -16.19 -4.61 -3.02
CA PRO A 15 -17.16 -3.78 -3.71
C PRO A 15 -18.45 -3.62 -2.87
N ARG A 16 -18.94 -2.39 -2.73
CA ARG A 16 -20.21 -2.10 -2.05
C ARG A 16 -21.31 -1.92 -3.10
N ARG A 17 -21.97 -3.02 -3.48
CA ARG A 17 -23.08 -2.98 -4.44
C ARG A 17 -24.40 -2.76 -3.72
N ALA A 18 -24.82 -1.51 -3.59
CA ALA A 18 -26.09 -1.14 -2.95
C ALA A 18 -27.17 -0.69 -3.96
N ALA A 19 -26.78 -0.35 -5.19
CA ALA A 19 -27.66 0.13 -6.26
C ALA A 19 -27.21 -0.43 -7.62
N GLY A 20 -28.03 -0.19 -8.66
CA GLY A 20 -27.66 -0.50 -10.04
C GLY A 20 -26.41 0.27 -10.46
N TRP A 21 -25.47 -0.43 -11.10
CA TRP A 21 -24.25 0.16 -11.62
C TRP A 21 -24.53 1.09 -12.80
N VAL A 22 -23.88 2.26 -12.84
CA VAL A 22 -23.98 3.23 -13.94
C VAL A 22 -22.58 3.49 -14.51
N PRO A 23 -22.33 3.25 -15.80
CA PRO A 23 -21.05 3.54 -16.43
C PRO A 23 -20.81 5.06 -16.50
N LEU A 24 -19.63 5.51 -16.05
CA LEU A 24 -19.23 6.93 -16.05
C LEU A 24 -18.34 7.34 -17.24
N GLY A 25 -18.15 6.48 -18.25
CA GLY A 25 -17.21 6.75 -19.35
C GLY A 25 -17.28 5.80 -20.54
N ALA A 26 -16.31 5.93 -21.45
CA ALA A 26 -16.25 5.18 -22.71
C ALA A 26 -16.15 3.66 -22.51
N GLY A 27 -16.77 2.92 -23.43
CA GLY A 27 -17.13 1.51 -23.29
C GLY A 27 -15.99 0.56 -22.92
N GLY A 28 -16.37 -0.54 -22.25
CA GLY A 28 -15.46 -1.58 -21.76
C GLY A 28 -15.38 -1.70 -20.24
N THR A 29 -16.06 -0.82 -19.50
CA THR A 29 -16.19 -0.96 -18.04
C THR A 29 -17.38 -1.85 -17.70
N SER A 30 -17.28 -2.58 -16.58
CA SER A 30 -18.37 -3.41 -16.09
C SER A 30 -18.60 -3.19 -14.59
N ALA A 31 -19.77 -3.59 -14.10
CA ALA A 31 -20.03 -3.64 -12.66
C ALA A 31 -19.06 -4.58 -11.91
N ALA A 32 -18.45 -5.54 -12.60
CA ALA A 32 -17.42 -6.41 -12.04
C ALA A 32 -16.09 -5.68 -11.82
N ASP A 33 -15.82 -4.66 -12.63
CA ASP A 33 -14.61 -3.83 -12.55
C ASP A 33 -14.77 -2.62 -11.62
N ASP A 34 -15.98 -2.38 -11.10
CA ASP A 34 -16.27 -1.35 -10.12
C ASP A 34 -15.69 -1.71 -8.74
N THR A 35 -14.39 -1.49 -8.63
CA THR A 35 -13.58 -1.66 -7.43
C THR A 35 -12.83 -0.38 -7.14
N HIS A 36 -12.50 -0.17 -5.87
CA HIS A 36 -11.52 0.83 -5.47
C HIS A 36 -10.39 0.15 -4.69
N PHE A 37 -9.29 0.87 -4.51
CA PHE A 37 -8.16 0.41 -3.71
C PHE A 37 -8.06 1.25 -2.45
N LEU A 38 -7.74 0.58 -1.35
CA LEU A 38 -7.44 1.21 -0.07
C LEU A 38 -5.97 1.00 0.25
N THR A 39 -5.40 1.88 1.07
CA THR A 39 -4.10 1.64 1.68
C THR A 39 -4.22 0.60 2.78
N ASP A 40 -3.43 -0.46 2.68
CA ASP A 40 -3.35 -1.50 3.70
C ASP A 40 -2.38 -1.07 4.82
N GLY A 41 -2.95 -0.71 5.98
CA GLY A 41 -2.18 -0.31 7.15
C GLY A 41 -1.25 -1.40 7.70
N THR A 42 -1.57 -2.68 7.47
CA THR A 42 -0.72 -3.79 7.92
C THR A 42 0.55 -3.88 7.09
N VAL A 43 0.44 -3.66 5.77
CA VAL A 43 1.58 -3.59 4.84
C VAL A 43 2.45 -2.37 5.17
N VAL A 44 1.84 -1.21 5.43
CA VAL A 44 2.56 0.01 5.85
C VAL A 44 3.33 -0.24 7.15
N ALA A 45 2.69 -0.84 8.16
CA ALA A 45 3.33 -1.14 9.44
C ALA A 45 4.47 -2.16 9.29
N ALA A 46 4.30 -3.17 8.43
CA ALA A 46 5.35 -4.14 8.14
C ALA A 46 6.55 -3.50 7.43
N ALA A 47 6.30 -2.66 6.42
CA ALA A 47 7.35 -1.91 5.73
C ALA A 47 8.12 -1.01 6.70
N ARG A 48 7.43 -0.35 7.63
CA ARG A 48 8.08 0.48 8.65
C ARG A 48 9.01 -0.34 9.55
N ARG A 49 8.53 -1.49 10.07
CA ARG A 49 9.35 -2.39 10.89
C ARG A 49 10.59 -2.89 10.15
N ALA A 50 10.47 -3.18 8.86
CA ALA A 50 11.60 -3.62 8.04
C ALA A 50 12.66 -2.51 7.89
N LEU A 51 12.24 -1.26 7.66
CA LEU A 51 13.15 -0.12 7.59
C LEU A 51 13.84 0.15 8.94
N ASP A 52 13.09 0.10 10.05
CA ASP A 52 13.66 0.29 11.39
C ASP A 52 14.62 -0.86 11.77
N ALA A 53 14.41 -2.08 11.25
CA ALA A 53 15.35 -3.19 11.42
C ALA A 53 16.62 -3.00 10.57
N ALA A 54 16.49 -2.57 9.32
CA ALA A 54 17.61 -2.30 8.44
C ALA A 54 18.50 -1.18 8.99
N ALA A 55 17.91 -0.08 9.48
CA ALA A 55 18.64 1.02 10.09
C ALA A 55 19.43 0.58 11.34
N ARG A 56 18.85 -0.27 12.19
CA ARG A 56 19.54 -0.81 13.38
C ARG A 56 20.68 -1.77 13.02
N SER A 57 20.52 -2.57 11.97
CA SER A 57 21.59 -3.43 11.46
C SER A 57 22.77 -2.63 10.89
N GLU A 58 22.54 -1.40 10.46
CA GLU A 58 23.62 -0.47 10.09
C GLU A 58 24.30 0.18 11.32
N GLU A 59 23.71 0.12 12.53
CA GLU A 59 24.10 0.99 13.66
C GLU A 59 25.19 0.46 14.62
N VAL A 60 25.46 -0.85 14.84
CA VAL A 60 26.42 -1.31 15.91
C VAL A 60 27.08 -2.70 15.66
N PRO A 61 28.37 -2.97 16.05
CA PRO A 61 29.17 -2.29 17.10
C PRO A 61 30.56 -1.76 16.74
N GLY A 62 30.89 -0.52 17.17
CA GLY A 62 32.28 -0.05 17.19
C GLY A 62 32.58 1.32 17.82
N THR A 63 31.71 2.33 17.74
CA THR A 63 32.11 3.69 18.16
C THR A 63 30.97 4.44 18.84
N PRO A 64 31.11 4.81 20.14
CA PRO A 64 30.18 5.75 20.76
C PRO A 64 30.45 7.17 20.24
N ARG A 65 29.40 7.99 20.19
CA ARG A 65 29.50 9.44 19.94
C ARG A 65 29.99 10.18 21.18
#